data_AF-A0A6M8BLB8-F1
#
_entry.id   AF-A0A6M8BLB8-F1
#
_cell.length_a   1.000
_cell.length_b   1.000
_cell.length_c   1.000
_cell.angle_alpha   90.00
_cell.angle_beta   90.00
_cell.angle_gamma   90.00
#
_symmetry.space_group_name_H-M   'P 1'
#
loop_
_entity.id
_entity.type
_entity.pdbx_description
1 polymer ?
#
loop_
_entity_poly.entity_id
_entity_poly.type
_entity_poly.pdbx_seq_one_letter_code
_entity_poly.pdbx_strand_id
1 'polypeptide(L)'
;MTVDSVSLRAYVTDVSTAVAIGRELGVDYVIMGSVTEFNISTERSGGGFLGIGVGQRETTANVALTARMISTADGAIVDTMRGRGSAGDRSSSVSIVGIGGGSDRNREDELMSRAVEQAIASLVEDMNR
;
A
#
# COMPACT_ATOMS: atom_id res chain seq x y z
N MET A 1 -25.75 13.70 -22.02
CA MET A 1 -24.69 13.71 -21.01
C MET A 1 -23.58 12.81 -21.52
N THR A 2 -22.72 13.37 -22.38
CA THR A 2 -21.57 12.69 -22.97
C THR A 2 -20.49 12.65 -21.90
N VAL A 3 -20.38 11.54 -21.19
CA VAL A 3 -19.25 11.31 -20.29
C VAL A 3 -17.99 11.29 -21.15
N ASP A 4 -17.13 12.26 -20.87
CA ASP A 4 -15.91 12.57 -21.57
C ASP A 4 -14.98 11.35 -21.56
N SER A 5 -14.91 10.65 -22.69
CA SER A 5 -14.08 9.45 -22.91
C SER A 5 -12.58 9.74 -22.83
N VAL A 6 -12.21 11.02 -22.67
CA VAL A 6 -10.85 11.48 -22.40
C VAL A 6 -10.43 11.23 -20.95
N SER A 7 -11.37 11.29 -19.99
CA SER A 7 -11.06 11.12 -18.56
C SER A 7 -10.79 9.66 -18.18
N LEU A 8 -11.42 8.70 -18.89
CA LEU A 8 -11.17 7.26 -18.71
C LEU A 8 -9.83 6.79 -19.33
N ARG A 9 -9.28 7.55 -20.29
CA ARG A 9 -7.97 7.29 -20.89
C ARG A 9 -6.80 7.73 -20.01
N ALA A 10 -7.04 8.64 -19.06
CA ALA A 10 -6.01 9.10 -18.13
C ALA A 10 -5.67 8.06 -17.03
N TYR A 11 -6.57 7.10 -16.77
CA TYR A 11 -6.34 6.05 -15.77
C TYR A 11 -5.63 4.82 -16.35
N VAL A 12 -5.74 4.60 -17.66
CA VAL A 12 -4.91 3.63 -18.37
C VAL A 12 -3.60 4.32 -18.66
N THR A 13 -2.60 4.12 -17.79
CA THR A 13 -1.24 4.61 -18.01
C THR A 13 -0.82 4.28 -19.44
N ASP A 14 -0.75 5.30 -20.29
CA ASP A 14 -0.37 5.10 -21.67
C ASP A 14 1.13 4.76 -21.68
N VAL A 15 1.43 3.47 -21.79
CA VAL A 15 2.79 2.94 -21.87
C VAL A 15 3.59 3.69 -22.92
N SER A 16 2.95 4.09 -24.03
CA SER A 16 3.62 4.85 -25.08
C SER A 16 4.03 6.25 -24.62
N THR A 17 3.23 6.91 -23.78
CA THR A 17 3.57 8.21 -23.20
C THR A 17 4.72 8.07 -22.22
N ALA A 18 4.69 7.06 -21.34
CA ALA A 18 5.77 6.81 -20.39
C ALA A 18 7.09 6.47 -21.10
N VAL A 19 7.04 5.67 -22.17
CA VAL A 19 8.19 5.35 -23.03
C VAL A 19 8.70 6.61 -23.73
N ALA A 20 7.82 7.45 -24.27
CA ALA A 20 8.22 8.69 -24.94
C ALA A 20 8.92 9.66 -23.97
N ILE A 21 8.37 9.82 -22.76
CA ILE A 21 9.01 10.63 -21.70
C ILE A 21 10.37 10.02 -21.32
N GLY A 22 10.44 8.69 -21.15
CA GLY A 22 11.70 8.01 -20.81
C GLY A 22 12.78 8.20 -21.88
N ARG A 23 12.41 8.13 -23.15
CA ARG A 23 13.32 8.43 -24.28
C ARG A 23 13.81 9.87 -24.26
N GLU A 24 12.93 10.83 -24.02
CA GLU A 24 13.28 12.26 -23.95
C GLU A 24 14.24 12.55 -22.79
N LEU A 25 14.07 11.84 -21.67
CA LEU A 25 14.96 11.93 -20.51
C LEU A 25 16.25 11.12 -20.65
N GLY A 26 16.40 10.34 -21.74
CA GLY A 26 17.59 9.53 -22.00
C GLY A 26 17.77 8.32 -21.09
N VAL A 27 16.68 7.75 -20.54
CA VAL A 27 16.72 6.53 -19.73
C VAL A 27 16.42 5.28 -20.55
N ASP A 28 17.07 4.16 -20.23
CA ASP A 28 16.86 2.89 -20.94
C ASP A 28 15.58 2.17 -20.52
N TYR A 29 15.12 2.41 -19.29
CA TYR A 29 13.96 1.73 -18.71
C TYR A 29 13.07 2.69 -17.93
N VAL A 30 11.77 2.47 -18.01
CA VAL A 30 10.76 3.12 -17.17
C VAL A 30 10.07 2.04 -16.34
N ILE A 31 9.93 2.30 -15.04
CA ILE A 31 9.20 1.43 -14.12
C ILE A 31 7.82 2.02 -13.90
N MET A 32 6.79 1.23 -14.17
CA MET A 32 5.40 1.61 -13.92
C MET A 32 4.70 0.53 -13.12
N GLY A 33 3.90 0.94 -12.14
CA GLY A 33 3.21 -0.01 -11.29
C GLY A 33 1.88 0.50 -10.79
N SER A 34 1.20 -0.37 -10.05
CA SER A 34 -0.05 -0.07 -9.37
C SER A 34 -0.01 -0.58 -7.94
N VAL A 35 -0.72 0.15 -7.07
CA VAL A 35 -1.03 -0.30 -5.73
C VAL A 35 -2.15 -1.32 -5.82
N THR A 36 -1.84 -2.59 -5.52
CA THR A 36 -2.79 -3.71 -5.58
C THR A 36 -3.48 -3.96 -4.23
N GLU A 37 -2.88 -3.51 -3.14
CA GLU A 37 -3.46 -3.58 -1.80
C GLU A 37 -3.04 -2.35 -0.99
N PHE A 38 -4.02 -1.75 -0.31
CA PHE A 38 -3.82 -0.62 0.61
C PHE A 38 -4.93 -0.68 1.65
N ASN A 39 -4.69 -1.37 2.76
CA ASN A 39 -5.70 -1.55 3.81
C ASN A 39 -5.10 -1.52 5.21
N ILE A 40 -5.98 -1.23 6.18
CA ILE A 40 -5.73 -1.42 7.60
C ILE A 40 -6.79 -2.39 8.12
N SER A 41 -6.31 -3.42 8.82
CA SER A 41 -7.12 -4.42 9.51
C SER A 41 -7.01 -4.19 11.00
N THR A 42 -8.13 -4.31 11.73
CA THR A 42 -8.15 -4.22 13.19
C THR A 42 -8.89 -5.42 13.75
N GLU A 43 -8.17 -6.26 14.47
CA GLU A 43 -8.71 -7.41 15.18
C GLU A 43 -8.87 -7.06 16.66
N ARG A 44 -10.05 -7.33 17.21
CA ARG A 44 -10.35 -7.13 18.63
C ARG A 44 -10.73 -8.47 19.23
N SER A 45 -10.00 -8.89 20.26
CA SER A 45 -10.32 -10.10 21.02
C SER A 45 -10.49 -9.74 22.49
N GLY A 46 -11.55 -10.22 23.14
CA GLY A 46 -11.82 -9.88 24.54
C GLY A 46 -13.04 -10.58 25.09
N GLY A 47 -13.03 -10.80 26.40
CA GLY A 47 -14.14 -11.38 27.17
C GLY A 47 -14.28 -10.64 28.49
N GLY A 48 -15.51 -10.42 28.93
CA GLY A 48 -15.82 -9.68 30.15
C GLY A 48 -16.59 -10.52 31.16
N PHE A 49 -16.28 -10.35 32.45
CA PHE A 49 -17.03 -10.93 33.57
C PHE A 49 -17.17 -9.86 34.67
N LEU A 50 -18.38 -9.66 35.19
CA LEU A 50 -18.68 -8.71 36.28
C LEU A 50 -18.26 -7.25 36.05
N GLY A 51 -18.49 -6.71 34.85
CA GLY A 51 -18.27 -5.27 34.57
C GLY A 51 -16.80 -4.86 34.33
N ILE A 52 -15.87 -5.82 34.39
CA ILE A 52 -14.47 -5.64 33.97
C ILE A 52 -14.27 -6.42 32.66
N GLY A 53 -13.80 -5.73 31.63
CA GLY A 53 -13.47 -6.32 30.34
C GLY A 53 -11.97 -6.18 30.04
N VAL A 54 -11.34 -7.28 29.66
CA VAL A 54 -9.99 -7.24 29.07
C VAL A 54 -10.16 -7.40 27.57
N GLY A 55 -9.70 -6.41 26.81
CA GLY A 55 -9.72 -6.41 25.35
C GLY A 55 -8.32 -6.21 24.80
N GLN A 56 -7.87 -7.14 23.97
CA GLN A 56 -6.73 -6.94 23.09
C GLN A 56 -7.22 -6.36 21.76
N ARG A 57 -6.47 -5.38 21.24
CA ARG A 57 -6.68 -4.81 19.92
C ARG A 57 -5.37 -4.87 19.15
N GLU A 58 -5.39 -5.58 18.04
CA GLU A 58 -4.29 -5.67 17.07
C GLU A 58 -4.70 -4.91 15.81
N THR A 59 -3.87 -3.96 15.39
CA THR A 59 -4.09 -3.18 14.17
C THR A 59 -2.93 -3.44 13.23
N THR A 60 -3.21 -3.89 12.01
CA THR A 60 -2.21 -4.23 11.00
C THR A 60 -2.50 -3.53 9.67
N ALA A 61 -1.54 -2.75 9.20
CA ALA A 61 -1.50 -2.14 7.89
C ALA A 61 -0.87 -3.11 6.88
N ASN A 62 -1.48 -3.25 5.69
CA ASN A 62 -0.95 -4.06 4.60
C ASN A 62 -0.92 -3.25 3.31
N VAL A 63 0.22 -3.33 2.61
CA VAL A 63 0.42 -2.70 1.31
C VAL A 63 1.05 -3.69 0.34
N ALA A 64 0.49 -3.76 -0.87
CA ALA A 64 1.04 -4.57 -1.94
C ALA A 64 1.09 -3.77 -3.24
N LEU A 65 2.20 -3.87 -3.95
CA LEU A 65 2.50 -3.17 -5.20
C LEU A 65 2.91 -4.19 -6.27
N THR A 66 2.50 -3.94 -7.51
CA THR A 66 3.05 -4.63 -8.68
C THR A 66 3.65 -3.58 -9.61
N ALA A 67 4.86 -3.81 -10.10
CA ALA A 67 5.53 -2.94 -11.05
C ALA A 67 6.01 -3.72 -12.28
N ARG A 68 6.18 -3.02 -13.39
CA ARG A 68 6.65 -3.53 -14.67
C ARG A 68 7.77 -2.63 -15.14
N MET A 69 8.91 -3.21 -15.45
CA MET A 69 10.02 -2.51 -16.07
C MET A 69 9.84 -2.59 -17.58
N ILE A 70 9.88 -1.43 -18.23
CA ILE A 70 9.58 -1.30 -19.65
C ILE A 70 10.77 -0.65 -20.33
N SER A 71 11.29 -1.33 -21.36
CA SER A 71 12.34 -0.81 -22.23
C SER A 71 11.84 0.41 -23.00
N THR A 72 12.58 1.50 -22.94
CA THR A 72 12.25 2.68 -23.74
C THR A 72 12.65 2.51 -25.21
N ALA A 73 13.51 1.53 -25.52
CA ALA A 73 13.96 1.27 -26.89
C ALA A 73 12.84 0.73 -27.79
N ASP A 74 11.98 -0.14 -27.27
CA ASP A 74 10.95 -0.86 -28.04
C ASP A 74 9.60 -0.96 -27.33
N GLY A 75 9.49 -0.46 -26.09
CA GLY A 75 8.26 -0.55 -25.28
C GLY A 75 7.98 -1.94 -24.73
N ALA A 76 8.94 -2.87 -24.81
CA ALA A 76 8.77 -4.21 -24.28
C ALA A 76 8.84 -4.22 -22.74
N ILE A 77 8.02 -5.05 -22.10
CA ILE A 77 8.15 -5.32 -20.67
C ILE A 77 9.30 -6.30 -20.50
N VAL A 78 10.36 -5.84 -19.83
CA VAL A 78 11.56 -6.65 -19.59
C VAL A 78 11.47 -7.41 -18.27
N ASP A 79 10.73 -6.88 -17.30
CA ASP A 79 10.55 -7.54 -16.01
C ASP A 79 9.24 -7.12 -15.31
N THR A 80 8.77 -7.94 -14.38
CA THR A 80 7.61 -7.67 -13.52
C THR A 80 7.95 -7.96 -12.07
N MET A 81 7.95 -6.91 -11.25
CA MET A 81 8.30 -6.97 -9.84
C MET A 81 7.06 -6.93 -8.95
N ARG A 82 7.15 -7.52 -7.76
CA ARG A 82 6.10 -7.41 -6.74
C ARG A 82 6.70 -7.02 -5.40
N GLY A 83 6.06 -6.08 -4.73
CA GLY A 83 6.41 -5.66 -3.37
C GLY A 83 5.27 -5.88 -2.41
N ARG A 84 5.55 -6.37 -1.20
CA ARG A 84 4.58 -6.38 -0.09
C ARG A 84 5.22 -5.88 1.19
N GLY A 85 4.43 -5.20 2.00
CA GLY A 85 4.81 -4.73 3.33
C GLY A 85 3.64 -4.82 4.30
N SER A 86 3.95 -5.09 5.57
CA SER A 86 2.96 -5.22 6.63
C SER A 86 3.51 -4.70 7.95
N ALA A 87 2.77 -3.80 8.59
CA ALA A 87 3.15 -3.22 9.87
C ALA A 87 1.99 -3.32 10.85
N GLY A 88 2.25 -3.92 12.02
CA GLY A 88 1.25 -4.12 13.06
C GLY A 88 1.60 -3.42 14.37
N ASP A 89 0.58 -2.97 15.10
CA ASP A 89 0.66 -2.53 16.49
C ASP A 89 -0.32 -3.34 17.35
N ARG A 90 0.11 -3.69 18.57
CA ARG A 90 -0.66 -4.47 19.53
C ARG A 90 -0.88 -3.63 20.78
N SER A 91 -2.14 -3.33 21.08
CA SER A 91 -2.53 -2.60 22.28
C SER A 91 -3.40 -3.47 23.19
N SER A 92 -3.01 -3.54 24.46
CA SER A 92 -3.83 -4.12 25.52
C SER A 92 -4.68 -3.02 26.16
N SER A 93 -6.00 -3.11 26.06
CA SER A 93 -6.92 -2.18 26.71
C SER A 93 -7.65 -2.86 27.87
N VAL A 94 -7.57 -2.25 29.05
CA VAL A 94 -8.42 -2.61 30.19
C VAL A 94 -9.59 -1.64 30.17
N SER A 95 -10.80 -2.15 29.91
CA SER A 95 -12.01 -1.34 29.90
C SER A 95 -12.79 -1.55 31.20
N ILE A 96 -13.07 -0.43 31.88
CA ILE A 96 -14.01 -0.34 32.99
C ILE A 96 -15.20 0.46 32.47
N VAL A 97 -16.43 -0.01 32.71
CA VAL A 97 -17.66 0.65 32.27
C VAL A 97 -17.63 2.13 32.66
N GLY A 98 -17.62 3.03 31.66
CA GLY A 98 -17.74 4.48 31.85
C GLY A 98 -16.55 5.35 31.42
N ILE A 99 -15.38 4.78 31.07
CA ILE A 99 -14.22 5.55 30.57
C ILE A 99 -13.64 4.86 29.33
N GLY A 100 -13.71 5.52 28.17
CA GLY A 100 -13.06 5.08 26.93
C GLY A 100 -12.50 6.28 26.18
N GLY A 101 -11.19 6.51 26.30
CA GLY A 101 -10.46 7.60 25.62
C GLY A 101 -9.87 7.12 24.30
N GLY A 102 -10.18 7.82 23.21
CA GLY A 102 -9.70 7.52 21.86
C GLY A 102 -8.43 8.29 21.48
N SER A 103 -7.50 7.63 20.78
CA SER A 103 -6.45 8.27 19.97
C SER A 103 -5.84 7.25 18.98
N ASP A 104 -6.60 6.85 17.96
CA ASP A 104 -6.19 5.79 17.01
C ASP A 104 -5.58 6.34 15.70
N ARG A 105 -6.01 7.50 15.21
CA ARG A 105 -5.69 7.99 13.84
C ARG A 105 -4.20 8.17 13.56
N ASN A 106 -3.44 8.75 14.50
CA ASN A 106 -2.01 9.01 14.28
C ASN A 106 -1.17 7.72 14.22
N ARG A 107 -1.65 6.61 14.82
CA ARG A 107 -0.96 5.31 14.78
C ARG A 107 -1.21 4.59 13.46
N GLU A 108 -2.43 4.67 12.95
CA GLU A 108 -2.81 4.06 11.67
C GLU A 108 -1.98 4.62 10.50
N ASP A 109 -1.78 5.94 10.47
CA ASP A 109 -0.96 6.60 9.44
C ASP A 109 0.52 6.17 9.51
N GLU A 110 1.06 6.00 10.72
CA GLU A 110 2.44 5.53 10.95
C GLU A 110 2.60 4.08 10.48
N LEU A 111 1.64 3.21 10.79
CA LEU A 111 1.64 1.82 10.34
C LEU A 111 1.57 1.73 8.81
N MET A 112 0.70 2.51 8.18
CA MET A 112 0.63 2.54 6.71
C MET A 112 1.92 3.04 6.08
N SER A 113 2.53 4.09 6.63
CA SER A 113 3.81 4.61 6.13
C SER A 113 4.90 3.53 6.17
N ARG A 114 5.01 2.80 7.30
CA ARG A 114 5.95 1.66 7.43
C ARG A 114 5.63 0.52 6.47
N ALA A 115 4.37 0.19 6.28
CA ALA A 115 3.96 -0.86 5.34
C ALA A 115 4.30 -0.47 3.90
N VAL A 116 4.16 0.81 3.51
CA VAL A 116 4.60 1.32 2.20
C VAL A 116 6.12 1.20 2.05
N GLU A 117 6.89 1.66 3.04
CA GLU A 117 8.35 1.58 3.01
C GLU A 117 8.83 0.13 2.83
N GLN A 118 8.26 -0.80 3.58
CA GLN A 118 8.55 -2.24 3.44
C GLN A 118 8.15 -2.78 2.07
N ALA A 119 7.00 -2.38 1.53
CA ALA A 119 6.55 -2.81 0.22
C ALA A 119 7.50 -2.33 -0.88
N ILE A 120 8.01 -1.10 -0.79
CA ILE A 120 9.00 -0.56 -1.73
C ILE A 120 10.33 -1.29 -1.58
N ALA A 121 10.81 -1.51 -0.34
CA ALA A 121 12.06 -2.24 -0.10
C ALA A 121 12.00 -3.65 -0.69
N SER A 122 10.91 -4.38 -0.44
CA SER A 122 10.67 -5.72 -1.00
C SER A 122 10.62 -5.69 -2.53
N LEU A 123 10.08 -4.64 -3.14
CA LEU A 123 10.03 -4.49 -4.60
C LEU A 123 11.43 -4.29 -5.20
N VAL A 124 12.28 -3.48 -4.56
CA VAL A 124 13.67 -3.25 -4.98
C VAL A 124 14.53 -4.50 -4.78
N GLU A 125 14.27 -5.29 -3.74
CA GLU A 125 14.91 -6.59 -3.57
C GLU A 125 14.53 -7.57 -4.69
N ASP A 126 13.26 -7.59 -5.11
CA ASP A 126 12.77 -8.42 -6.23
C ASP A 126 13.43 -8.01 -7.56
N MET A 127 13.67 -6.71 -7.77
CA MET A 127 14.39 -6.18 -8.95
C MET A 127 15.83 -6.66 -9.07
N ASN A 128 16.51 -6.81 -7.93
CA ASN A 128 17.96 -7.08 -7.89
C ASN A 128 18.26 -8.59 -7.88
N ARG A 129 17.24 -9.42 -8.09
CA ARG A 129 17.32 -10.87 -7.96
C ARG A 129 17.51 -11.54 -9.31
#